data_AF-A0A926S2H3-F1
#
_entry.id   AF-A0A926S2H3-F1
#
_cell.length_a   1.000
_cell.length_b   1.000
_cell.length_c   1.000
_cell.angle_alpha   90.00
_cell.angle_beta   90.00
_cell.angle_gamma   90.00
#
_symmetry.space_group_name_H-M   'P 1'
#
loop_
_entity.id
_entity.type
_entity.pdbx_description
1 polymer ?
#
loop_
_entity_poly.entity_id
_entity_poly.type
_entity_poly.pdbx_seq_one_letter_code
_entity_poly.pdbx_strand_id
1 'polypeptide(L)' 'MFDISKQNIDIGCPQCGRNNSVTLAQVAQQATITCAGCRRRITLKDKNGSAGKSVRDINNAIRDFENTLKKLGR' A
#
# COMPACT_ATOMS: atom_id res chain seq x y z
N MET A 1 0.60 -9.92 -14.99
CA MET A 1 0.90 -8.54 -14.56
C MET A 1 0.52 -8.44 -13.09
N PHE A 2 1.51 -8.45 -12.18
CA PHE A 2 1.26 -8.30 -10.75
C PHE A 2 0.83 -6.84 -10.48
N ASP A 3 -0.37 -6.65 -9.94
CA ASP A 3 -0.88 -5.32 -9.56
C ASP A 3 -1.00 -5.24 -8.04
N ILE A 4 -0.06 -4.52 -7.43
CA ILE A 4 0.04 -4.33 -5.97
C ILE A 4 -1.04 -3.35 -5.47
N SER A 5 -1.70 -2.60 -6.36
CA SER A 5 -2.73 -1.62 -5.98
C SER A 5 -3.95 -2.27 -5.32
N LYS A 6 -4.22 -3.54 -5.66
CA LYS A 6 -5.31 -4.33 -5.06
C LYS A 6 -4.91 -5.08 -3.80
N GLN A 7 -3.64 -4.98 -3.38
CA GLN A 7 -3.19 -5.63 -2.16
C GLN A 7 -3.78 -4.92 -0.95
N ASN A 8 -4.29 -5.73 -0.02
CA ASN A 8 -4.73 -5.25 1.27
C ASN A 8 -3.50 -5.05 2.17
N ILE A 9 -3.45 -3.90 2.82
CA ILE A 9 -2.47 -3.59 3.85
C ILE A 9 -3.20 -3.31 5.15
N ASP A 10 -2.60 -3.70 6.26
CA ASP A 10 -3.11 -3.38 7.57
C ASP A 10 -2.51 -2.07 8.05
N ILE A 11 -3.38 -1.10 8.33
CA ILE A 11 -3.01 0.17 8.93
C ILE A 11 -3.50 0.25 10.38
N GLY A 12 -2.59 0.59 11.30
CA GLY A 12 -2.95 0.87 12.67
C GLY A 12 -3.78 2.14 12.78
N CYS A 13 -4.93 2.08 13.45
CA CYS A 13 -5.69 3.29 13.76
C CYS A 13 -4.96 4.12 14.82
N PRO A 14 -4.65 5.41 14.58
CA PRO A 14 -3.95 6.25 15.56
C PRO A 14 -4.78 6.57 16.81
N GLN A 15 -6.08 6.27 16.81
CA GLN A 15 -7.00 6.58 17.91
C GLN A 15 -7.30 5.39 18.82
N CYS A 16 -7.34 4.18 18.27
CA CYS A 16 -7.69 2.98 19.03
C CYS A 16 -6.65 1.85 18.93
N GLY A 17 -5.58 2.04 18.17
CA GLY A 17 -4.53 1.03 17.96
C GLY A 17 -4.98 -0.18 17.13
N ARG A 18 -6.26 -0.24 16.73
CA ARG A 18 -6.81 -1.38 16.00
C ARG A 18 -6.39 -1.33 14.53
N ASN A 19 -5.94 -2.47 14.00
CA ASN A 19 -5.59 -2.59 12.58
C ASN A 19 -6.86 -2.54 11.72
N ASN A 20 -6.79 -1.79 10.62
CA ASN A 20 -7.83 -1.73 9.61
C ASN A 20 -7.22 -2.20 8.30
N SER A 21 -7.87 -3.17 7.67
CA SER A 21 -7.48 -3.64 6.36
C SER A 21 -7.98 -2.64 5.31
N VAL A 22 -7.04 -2.02 4.59
CA VAL A 22 -7.33 -1.07 3.51
C VAL A 22 -6.54 -1.46 2.28
N THR A 23 -7.02 -1.11 1.10
CA THR A 23 -6.24 -1.36 -0.12
C THR A 23 -5.20 -0.27 -0.33
N LEU A 24 -4.09 -0.64 -0.96
CA LEU A 24 -3.08 0.31 -1.41
C LEU A 24 -3.64 1.36 -2.36
N ALA A 25 -4.62 1.01 -3.20
CA ALA A 25 -5.36 1.96 -4.02
C ALA A 25 -6.08 3.04 -3.18
N GLN A 26 -6.71 2.66 -2.06
CA GLN A 26 -7.36 3.61 -1.15
C GLN A 26 -6.34 4.57 -0.51
N VAL A 27 -5.15 4.07 -0.16
CA VAL A 27 -4.06 4.90 0.38
C VAL A 27 -3.56 5.89 -0.67
N ALA A 28 -3.33 5.42 -1.90
CA ALA A 28 -2.89 6.27 -3.01
C ALA A 28 -3.91 7.36 -3.38
N GLN A 29 -5.20 7.04 -3.27
CA GLN A 29 -6.30 7.99 -3.50
C GLN A 29 -6.58 8.90 -2.29
N GLN A 30 -5.81 8.78 -1.21
CA GLN A 30 -6.04 9.48 0.06
C GLN A 30 -7.48 9.33 0.57
N ALA A 31 -8.07 8.15 0.31
CA ALA A 31 -9.45 7.87 0.64
C ALA A 31 -9.66 7.97 2.16
N THR A 32 -10.86 8.41 2.55
CA THR A 32 -11.24 8.42 3.96
C THR A 32 -11.95 7.12 4.27
N ILE A 33 -11.34 6.29 5.12
CA ILE A 33 -11.88 5.01 5.56
C ILE A 33 -12.45 5.13 6.97
N THR A 34 -13.51 4.38 7.26
CA THR A 34 -14.08 4.34 8.61
C THR A 34 -13.42 3.22 9.39
N CYS A 35 -12.85 3.53 10.55
CA CYS A 35 -12.23 2.53 11.41
C CYS A 35 -13.28 1.55 11.95
N ALA A 36 -13.05 0.25 11.81
CA ALA A 36 -13.95 -0.79 12.34
C ALA A 36 -14.00 -0.80 13.88
N GLY A 37 -12.95 -0.31 14.55
CA GLY A 37 -12.87 -0.25 16.02
C GLY A 37 -13.60 0.95 16.60
N CYS A 38 -13.15 2.16 16.28
CA CYS A 38 -13.66 3.39 16.88
C CYS A 38 -14.74 4.11 16.03
N ARG A 39 -15.10 3.56 14.86
CA ARG A 39 -16.05 4.16 13.90
C ARG A 39 -15.70 5.60 13.47
N ARG A 40 -14.47 6.05 13.72
CA ARG A 40 -13.99 7.36 13.27
C ARG A 40 -13.49 7.27 11.83
N ARG A 41 -13.70 8.37 11.11
CA ARG A 41 -13.16 8.60 9.78
C ARG A 41 -11.66 8.85 9.88
N ILE A 42 -10.86 7.96 9.29
CA ILE A 42 -9.42 8.08 9.13
C ILE A 42 -9.16 8.48 7.69
N THR A 43 -8.63 9.67 7.47
CA THR A 43 -8.09 10.02 6.16
C THR A 43 -6.73 9.35 6.03
N LEU A 44 -6.56 8.52 4.99
CA LEU A 44 -5.30 7.89 4.64
C LEU A 44 -4.32 8.96 4.12
N LYS A 45 -3.81 9.81 5.00
CA LYS A 45 -2.73 10.75 4.70
C LYS A 45 -1.41 10.06 4.97
N ASP A 46 -0.72 9.69 3.90
CA ASP A 46 0.69 9.29 3.96
C ASP A 46 1.53 10.51 4.37
N LYS A 47 1.70 10.69 5.69
CA LYS A 47 2.35 11.89 6.26
C LYS A 47 3.83 11.99 5.89
N ASN A 48 4.45 10.90 5.43
CA ASN A 48 5.87 10.83 5.06
C ASN A 48 6.11 10.48 3.58
N GLY A 49 5.07 10.33 2.74
CA GLY A 49 5.23 9.80 1.39
C GLY A 49 5.82 8.38 1.35
N SER A 50 5.88 7.72 2.52
CA SER A 50 6.54 6.44 2.75
C SER A 50 5.81 5.30 2.08
N ALA A 51 4.47 5.31 2.11
CA ALA A 51 3.68 4.28 1.42
C ALA A 51 3.81 4.44 -0.10
N GLY A 52 3.72 5.67 -0.61
CA GLY A 52 3.91 5.95 -2.03
C GLY A 52 5.32 5.58 -2.54
N LYS A 53 6.35 5.83 -1.73
CA LYS A 53 7.74 5.48 -2.04
C LYS A 53 7.96 3.96 -2.00
N SER A 54 7.52 3.29 -0.94
CA SER A 54 7.63 1.82 -0.82
C SER A 54 6.94 1.09 -1.97
N VAL A 55 5.78 1.57 -2.44
CA VAL A 55 5.09 0.96 -3.60
C VAL A 55 5.87 1.12 -4.89
N ARG A 56 6.47 2.29 -5.11
CA ARG A 56 7.34 2.52 -6.28
C ARG A 56 8.59 1.66 -6.23
N ASP A 57 9.23 1.58 -5.07
CA ASP A 57 10.45 0.81 -4.88
C ASP A 57 10.19 -0.69 -5.08
N ILE A 58 9.09 -1.23 -4.55
CA ILE A 58 8.69 -2.63 -4.76
C ILE A 58 8.36 -2.90 -6.24
N ASN A 59 7.60 -2.02 -6.90
CA ASN A 59 7.29 -2.18 -8.33
C ASN A 59 8.54 -2.15 -9.21
N ASN A 60 9.50 -1.29 -8.90
CA ASN A 60 10.76 -1.23 -9.62
C ASN A 60 11.61 -2.49 -9.38
N ALA A 61 11.71 -2.97 -8.13
CA ALA A 61 12.42 -4.19 -7.80
C ALA A 61 11.87 -5.42 -8.53
N ILE A 62 10.54 -5.55 -8.64
CA ILE A 62 9.89 -6.63 -9.41
C ILE A 62 10.22 -6.50 -10.90
N ARG A 63 10.18 -5.29 -11.46
CA ARG A 63 10.52 -5.05 -12.88
C ARG A 63 11.97 -5.41 -13.18
N ASP A 64 12.90 -5.04 -12.29
CA ASP A 64 14.32 -5.33 -12.44
C ASP A 64 14.60 -6.84 -12.30
N PHE A 65 13.89 -7.51 -11.40
CA PHE A 65 13.93 -8.96 -11.27
C PHE A 65 13.41 -9.66 -12.55
N GLU A 66 12.26 -9.24 -13.08
CA GLU A 66 11.71 -9.75 -14.35
C GLU A 66 12.69 -9.53 -15.52
N ASN A 67 13.33 -8.37 -15.60
CA ASN A 67 14.33 -8.07 -16.62
C ASN A 67 15.57 -8.96 -16.50
N THR A 68 15.97 -9.27 -15.26
CA THR A 68 17.12 -10.15 -14.99
C THR A 68 16.80 -11.60 -15.38
N LEU A 69 15.62 -12.10 -15.03
CA LEU A 69 15.16 -13.43 -15.46
C LEU A 69 15.06 -13.54 -16.99
N LYS A 70 14.57 -12.51 -17.68
CA LYS A 70 14.53 -12.47 -19.15
C LYS A 70 15.92 -12.52 -19.79
N LYS A 71 16.95 -11.98 -19.12
CA LYS A 71 18.34 -12.04 -19.59
C LYS A 71 19.00 -13.39 -19.30
N LEU A 72 18.62 -14.06 -18.22
CA LEU A 72 19.14 -15.39 -17.86
C LEU A 72 18.51 -16.54 -18.68
N GLY A 73 17.29 -16.35 -19.18
CA GLY A 73 16.59 -17.33 -20.02
C GLY A 73 16.84 -17.20 -21.53
N ARG A 74 17.75 -16.32 -21.97
CA ARG A 74 18.23 -16.23 -23.36
C ARG A 74 19.60 -16.86 -23.49
#